data_AF-Q3LRE0-F1
#
_entry.id   AF-Q3LRE0-F1
#
_cell.length_a   1.000
_cell.length_b   1.000
_cell.length_c   1.000
_cell.angle_alpha   90.00
_cell.angle_beta   90.00
_cell.angle_gamma   90.00
#
_symmetry.space_group_name_H-M   'P 1'
#
loop_
_entity.id
_entity.type
_entity.pdbx_description
1 polymer ?
#
loop_
_entity_poly.entity_id
_entity_poly.type
_entity_poly.pdbx_seq_one_letter_code
_entity_poly.pdbx_strand_id
1 'polypeptide(L)'
;MFPARGLKFLEWLWTRKEKEIAVVTHSGFLFHSLSAFGNDCHPNVKNEICTHFANCELRSMVIIDRGMIGSDESSTNYPGKVPDGLDLPSDVADQKHPENGQEN
;
A
#
# COMPACT_ATOMS: atom_id res chain seq x y z
N MET A 1 -6.49 -4.91 -18.78
CA MET A 1 -6.66 -3.50 -18.38
C MET A 1 -6.11 -3.21 -16.98
N PHE A 2 -6.42 -4.03 -15.95
CA PHE A 2 -5.93 -3.84 -14.57
C PHE A 2 -4.41 -4.07 -14.35
N PRO A 3 -3.76 -5.10 -14.93
CA PRO A 3 -2.33 -5.36 -14.69
C PRO A 3 -1.42 -4.21 -15.13
N ALA A 4 -1.74 -3.56 -16.25
CA ALA A 4 -0.95 -2.46 -16.80
C ALA A 4 -0.92 -1.21 -15.90
N ARG A 5 -1.99 -0.96 -15.13
CA ARG A 5 -2.01 0.14 -14.15
C ARG A 5 -1.17 -0.19 -12.92
N GLY A 6 -1.22 -1.45 -12.48
CA GLY A 6 -0.39 -1.96 -11.39
C GLY A 6 1.10 -1.84 -11.70
N LEU A 7 1.52 -2.23 -12.91
CA LEU A 7 2.91 -2.10 -13.34
C LEU A 7 3.38 -0.64 -13.38
N LYS A 8 2.58 0.28 -13.96
CA LYS A 8 2.88 1.72 -13.95
C LYS A 8 3.00 2.29 -12.53
N PHE A 9 2.20 1.79 -11.59
CA PHE A 9 2.31 2.17 -10.19
C PHE A 9 3.64 1.70 -9.57
N LEU A 10 4.07 0.46 -9.85
CA LEU A 10 5.37 -0.04 -9.40
C LEU A 10 6.55 0.71 -10.05
N GLU A 11 6.46 1.02 -11.34
CA GLU A 11 7.42 1.90 -12.03
C GLU A 11 7.48 3.29 -11.39
N TRP A 12 6.33 3.86 -11.01
CA TRP A 12 6.29 5.14 -10.31
C TRP A 12 6.88 5.04 -8.90
N LEU A 13 6.60 3.97 -8.15
CA LEU A 13 7.26 3.72 -6.85
C LEU A 13 8.77 3.68 -6.99
N TRP A 14 9.29 3.17 -8.10
CA TRP A 14 10.73 3.16 -8.37
C TRP A 14 11.34 4.56 -8.54
N THR A 15 10.56 5.54 -8.98
CA THR A 15 11.04 6.93 -9.15
C THR A 15 11.11 7.71 -7.84
N ARG A 16 10.68 7.10 -6.74
CA ARG A 16 10.66 7.73 -5.41
C ARG A 16 12.08 7.82 -4.86
N LYS A 17 12.36 8.89 -4.11
CA LYS A 17 13.64 9.08 -3.40
C LYS A 17 13.67 8.32 -2.08
N GLU A 18 12.49 7.99 -1.55
CA GLU A 18 12.31 7.26 -0.31
C GLU A 18 12.74 5.80 -0.45
N LYS A 19 13.48 5.28 0.54
CA LYS A 19 13.94 3.88 0.56
C LYS A 19 12.93 2.92 1.20
N GLU A 20 12.11 3.43 2.11
CA GLU A 20 11.13 2.68 2.87
C GLU A 20 9.75 3.26 2.57
N ILE A 21 8.89 2.51 1.87
CA ILE A 21 7.58 2.96 1.43
C ILE A 21 6.52 2.00 1.95
N ALA A 22 5.55 2.52 2.70
CA ALA A 22 4.36 1.78 3.08
C ALA A 22 3.24 2.03 2.05
N VAL A 23 2.69 0.95 1.48
CA VAL A 23 1.57 1.01 0.53
C VAL A 23 0.33 0.42 1.20
N VAL A 24 -0.70 1.24 1.41
CA VAL A 24 -2.01 0.81 1.93
C VAL A 24 -3.01 0.79 0.78
N THR A 25 -3.52 -0.40 0.47
CA THR A 25 -4.43 -0.62 -0.67
C THR A 25 -5.22 -1.91 -0.49
N HIS A 26 -6.13 -2.21 -1.41
CA HIS A 26 -6.91 -3.44 -1.39
C HIS A 26 -6.10 -4.65 -1.87
N SER A 27 -6.36 -5.81 -1.27
CA SER A 27 -5.66 -7.08 -1.59
C SER A 27 -5.75 -7.47 -3.07
N GLY A 28 -6.90 -7.22 -3.72
CA GLY A 28 -7.08 -7.48 -5.15
C GLY A 28 -6.16 -6.63 -6.04
N PHE A 29 -5.91 -5.38 -5.66
CA PHE A 29 -4.98 -4.51 -6.38
C PHE A 29 -3.55 -5.05 -6.30
N LEU A 30 -3.10 -5.43 -5.09
CA LEU A 30 -1.77 -6.03 -4.89
C LEU A 30 -1.63 -7.34 -5.64
N PHE A 31 -2.61 -8.24 -5.53
CA PHE A 31 -2.59 -9.54 -6.19
C PHE A 31 -2.39 -9.40 -7.70
N HIS A 32 -3.20 -8.58 -8.38
CA HIS A 32 -3.08 -8.41 -9.83
C HIS A 32 -1.79 -7.68 -10.25
N SER A 33 -1.33 -6.71 -9.45
CA SER A 33 -0.12 -5.94 -9.76
C SER A 33 1.14 -6.79 -9.56
N LEU A 34 1.26 -7.48 -8.43
CA LEU A 34 2.40 -8.34 -8.10
C LEU A 34 2.46 -9.59 -8.99
N SER A 35 1.30 -10.13 -9.39
CA SER A 35 1.24 -11.24 -10.36
C SER A 35 1.79 -10.89 -11.72
N ALA A 36 1.60 -9.64 -12.15
CA ALA A 36 2.16 -9.16 -13.41
C ALA A 36 3.66 -8.84 -13.29
N PHE A 37 4.09 -8.29 -12.15
CA PHE A 37 5.48 -7.94 -11.88
C PHE A 37 6.38 -9.17 -11.71
N GLY A 38 5.90 -10.20 -11.00
CA GLY A 38 6.67 -11.39 -10.65
C GLY A 38 6.95 -12.39 -11.77
N ASN A 39 6.63 -12.08 -13.03
CA ASN A 39 6.78 -13.04 -14.13
C ASN A 39 8.24 -13.42 -14.39
N ASP A 40 9.18 -12.51 -14.11
CA ASP A 40 10.62 -12.74 -14.31
C ASP A 40 11.34 -13.20 -13.04
N CYS A 41 10.59 -13.42 -11.94
CA CYS A 41 11.13 -13.89 -10.66
C CYS A 41 11.18 -15.42 -10.58
N HIS A 42 12.00 -15.95 -9.67
CA HIS A 42 12.01 -17.38 -9.37
C HIS A 42 10.60 -17.85 -8.96
N PRO A 43 10.14 -19.05 -9.38
CA PRO A 43 8.77 -19.52 -9.12
C PRO A 43 8.33 -19.44 -7.65
N ASN A 44 9.25 -19.71 -6.71
CA ASN A 44 8.97 -19.59 -5.28
C ASN A 44 8.63 -18.15 -4.87
N VAL A 45 9.42 -17.17 -5.32
CA VAL A 45 9.18 -15.74 -5.05
C VAL A 45 7.86 -15.30 -5.68
N LYS A 46 7.60 -15.75 -6.92
CA LYS A 46 6.33 -15.48 -7.60
C LYS A 46 5.16 -16.01 -6.78
N ASN A 47 5.22 -17.25 -6.31
CA ASN A 47 4.14 -17.83 -5.51
C ASN A 47 3.89 -17.05 -4.22
N GLU A 48 4.94 -16.60 -3.53
CA GLU A 48 4.80 -15.81 -2.31
C GLU A 48 4.15 -14.45 -2.55
N ILE A 49 4.63 -13.67 -3.52
CA ILE A 49 4.11 -12.31 -3.78
C ILE A 49 2.72 -12.34 -4.45
N CYS A 50 2.37 -13.43 -5.12
CA CYS A 50 1.08 -13.61 -5.77
C CYS A 50 0.03 -14.23 -4.85
N THR A 51 0.30 -14.43 -3.56
CA THR A 51 -0.75 -14.88 -2.63
C THR A 51 -1.64 -13.72 -2.21
N HIS A 52 -2.94 -13.98 -2.06
CA HIS A 52 -3.87 -12.98 -1.54
C HIS A 52 -3.47 -12.54 -0.14
N PHE A 53 -3.57 -11.24 0.10
CA PHE A 53 -3.39 -10.63 1.42
C PHE A 53 -4.69 -10.75 2.21
N ALA A 54 -4.59 -11.18 3.46
CA ALA A 54 -5.66 -11.09 4.45
C ALA A 54 -5.92 -9.63 4.84
N ASN A 55 -7.06 -9.40 5.48
CA ASN A 55 -7.42 -8.05 5.92
C ASN A 55 -6.42 -7.55 6.97
N CYS A 56 -5.94 -6.31 6.81
CA CYS A 56 -4.89 -5.72 7.64
C CYS A 56 -3.55 -6.48 7.65
N GLU A 57 -3.29 -7.35 6.66
CA GLU A 57 -2.00 -8.03 6.55
C GLU A 57 -0.92 -7.10 6.00
N LEU A 58 0.22 -7.06 6.69
CA LEU A 58 1.43 -6.37 6.25
C LEU A 58 2.45 -7.40 5.74
N ARG A 59 2.95 -7.20 4.51
CA ARG A 59 4.13 -7.92 4.01
C ARG A 59 5.22 -6.94 3.66
N SER A 60 6.40 -7.18 4.21
CA SER A 60 7.61 -6.47 3.82
C SER A 60 8.18 -7.10 2.55
N MET A 61 8.57 -6.27 1.59
CA MET A 61 9.16 -6.69 0.32
C MET A 61 10.32 -5.77 -0.03
N VAL A 62 11.39 -6.35 -0.58
CA VAL A 62 12.54 -5.58 -1.06
C VAL A 62 12.56 -5.63 -2.57
N ILE A 63 12.49 -4.45 -3.19
CA ILE A 63 12.60 -4.28 -4.63
C ILE A 63 14.01 -3.76 -4.91
N ILE A 64 14.75 -4.45 -5.79
CA ILE A 64 16.17 -4.15 -6.05
C ILE A 64 16.33 -3.59 -7.46
N ASP A 65 16.90 -2.39 -7.56
CA ASP A 65 17.42 -1.86 -8.81
C ASP A 65 18.81 -2.39 -9.10
N ARG A 66 18.92 -3.28 -10.10
CA ARG A 66 20.22 -3.80 -10.55
C ARG A 66 21.03 -2.77 -11.36
N GLY A 67 20.42 -1.70 -11.85
CA GLY A 67 21.05 -0.70 -12.70
C GLY A 67 21.55 0.56 -11.97
N MET A 68 21.10 0.79 -10.72
CA MET A 68 21.33 2.07 -10.03
C MET A 68 22.14 1.86 -8.74
N ILE A 69 23.45 1.67 -8.91
CA ILE A 69 24.43 1.70 -7.81
C ILE A 69 24.84 3.16 -7.60
N GLY A 70 24.00 3.94 -6.91
CA GLY A 70 24.23 5.35 -6.63
C GLY A 70 23.88 5.68 -5.18
N SER A 71 24.81 6.32 -4.48
CA SER A 71 24.68 6.72 -3.07
C SER A 71 23.65 7.83 -2.91
N ASP A 72 22.50 7.53 -2.31
CA ASP A 72 21.50 8.55 -1.95
C ASP A 72 21.22 8.60 -0.44
N GLU A 73 21.06 9.82 0.07
CA GLU A 73 20.69 10.11 1.45
C GLU A 73 19.23 9.74 1.73
N SER A 74 18.96 9.22 2.93
CA SER A 74 17.59 8.85 3.35
C SER A 74 16.78 10.11 3.65
N SER A 75 15.66 10.30 2.95
CA SER A 75 14.67 11.34 3.29
C SER A 75 13.30 10.68 3.47
N THR A 76 12.58 11.03 4.55
CA THR A 76 11.20 10.59 4.80
C THR A 76 10.26 11.79 4.69
N ASN A 77 9.16 11.67 3.96
CA ASN A 77 8.14 12.75 3.89
C ASN A 77 7.16 12.75 5.08
N TYR A 78 7.26 11.77 6.00
CA TYR A 78 6.38 11.70 7.15
C TYR A 78 6.77 12.76 8.20
N PRO A 79 5.91 13.74 8.52
CA PRO A 79 6.24 14.82 9.45
C PRO A 79 6.25 14.39 10.93
N GLY A 80 6.07 13.10 11.23
CA GLY A 80 6.18 12.56 12.60
C GLY A 80 5.04 12.95 13.54
N LYS A 81 3.94 13.52 13.01
CA LYS A 81 2.78 13.91 13.81
C LYS A 81 1.77 12.75 13.85
N VAL A 82 1.38 12.34 15.05
CA VAL A 82 0.15 11.59 15.26
C VAL A 82 -0.98 12.44 14.68
N PRO A 83 -1.88 11.91 13.83
CA PRO A 83 -3.04 12.66 13.37
C PRO A 83 -3.82 13.15 14.58
N ASP A 84 -4.19 14.44 14.63
CA ASP A 84 -5.07 14.96 15.68
C ASP A 84 -6.46 14.33 15.50
N GLY A 85 -6.66 13.20 16.16
CA GLY A 85 -7.90 12.44 16.20
C GLY A 85 -8.07 11.87 17.60
N LEU A 86 -9.28 11.96 18.14
CA LEU A 86 -9.58 11.35 19.43
C LEU A 86 -9.40 9.83 19.25
N ASP A 87 -8.48 9.22 20.02
CA ASP A 87 -8.27 7.77 20.08
C ASP A 87 -9.53 7.09 20.67
N LEU A 88 -10.59 7.02 19.87
CA LEU A 88 -11.80 6.33 20.21
C LEU A 88 -11.70 4.89 19.71
N PRO A 89 -11.90 3.89 20.57
CA PRO A 89 -12.07 2.52 20.10
C PRO A 89 -13.25 2.46 19.13
N SER A 90 -13.14 1.61 18.10
CA SER A 90 -14.17 1.46 17.05
C SER A 90 -15.57 1.22 17.61
N ASP A 91 -15.68 0.62 18.80
CA ASP A 91 -16.94 0.35 19.51
C ASP A 91 -17.70 1.61 19.97
N VAL A 92 -17.08 2.80 19.94
CA VAL A 92 -17.72 4.07 20.35
C VAL A 92 -18.22 4.88 19.13
N ALA A 93 -17.81 4.54 17.91
CA ALA A 93 -18.19 5.28 16.70
C ALA A 93 -19.65 5.09 16.28
N ASP A 94 -20.40 4.17 16.91
CA ASP A 94 -21.75 3.78 16.50
C ASP A 94 -22.89 4.57 17.19
N GLN A 95 -22.58 5.64 17.94
CA GLN A 95 -23.62 6.45 18.59
C GLN A 95 -24.27 7.47 17.64
N LYS A 96 -25.19 6.95 16.85
CA LYS A 96 -26.56 7.47 16.57
C LYS A 96 -26.68 8.91 16.04
N HIS A 97 -26.90 9.02 14.74
CA HIS A 97 -27.50 10.19 14.10
C HIS A 97 -28.94 10.38 14.64
N PRO A 98 -29.33 11.53 15.23
CA PRO A 98 -30.73 11.81 15.47
C PRO A 98 -31.40 12.15 14.13
N GLU A 99 -32.48 11.43 13.83
CA GLU A 99 -33.43 11.74 12.77
C GLU A 99 -34.15 13.05 13.13
N ASN A 100 -33.88 14.13 12.39
CA ASN A 100 -34.73 15.32 12.44
C ASN A 100 -35.45 15.44 11.10
N GLY A 101 -36.68 14.96 11.08
CA GLY A 101 -37.69 15.41 10.12
C GLY A 101 -38.03 16.87 10.40
N GLN A 102 -38.20 17.66 9.32
CA GLN A 102 -38.98 18.89 9.36
C GLN A 102 -39.86 18.93 8.12
N GLU A 103 -41.17 18.86 8.38
CA GLU A 103 -42.23 19.33 7.50
C GLU A 103 -41.97 20.80 7.11
N ASN A 104 -42.20 21.11 5.83
CA ASN A 104 -42.92 22.29 5.36
C ASN A 104 -43.33 22.05 3.90
#